data_AF-A0A1V3MTH4-F1
#
_entry.id   AF-A0A1V3MTH4-F1
#
_cell.length_a   1.000
_cell.length_b   1.000
_cell.length_c   1.000
_cell.angle_alpha   90.00
_cell.angle_beta   90.00
_cell.angle_gamma   90.00
#
_symmetry.space_group_name_H-M   'P 1'
#
loop_
_entity.id
_entity.type
_entity.pdbx_description
1 polymer ?
#
loop_
_entity_poly.entity_id
_entity_poly.type
_entity_poly.pdbx_seq_one_letter_code
_entity_poly.pdbx_strand_id
1 'polypeptide(L)' 'MEHTQINRKNIAYWMAEGYDVLQDGKLIKVEGDFPEFLKQFSDEDEPKIYLLQELITWPEEELKKL' A
#
# COMPACT_ATOMS: atom_id res chain seq x y z
N MET A 1 -13.13 14.65 2.92
CA MET A 1 -12.69 13.24 2.81
C MET A 1 -11.37 13.19 3.54
N GLU A 2 -11.28 12.38 4.59
CA GLU A 2 -10.12 12.32 5.47
C GLU A 2 -8.89 11.91 4.65
N HIS A 3 -7.84 12.73 4.64
CA HIS A 3 -6.56 12.34 4.06
C HIS A 3 -5.99 11.20 4.92
N THR A 4 -6.02 9.98 4.41
CA THR A 4 -5.39 8.83 5.04
C THR A 4 -3.91 9.14 5.23
N GLN A 5 -3.52 9.52 6.44
CA GLN A 5 -2.15 9.95 6.71
C GLN A 5 -1.23 8.72 6.69
N ILE A 6 -0.39 8.58 5.67
CA ILE A 6 0.50 7.42 5.52
C ILE A 6 1.66 7.58 6.50
N ASN A 7 1.66 6.74 7.54
CA ASN A 7 2.73 6.69 8.52
C ASN A 7 2.93 5.24 8.97
N ARG A 8 4.09 4.94 9.58
CA ARG A 8 4.43 3.57 9.99
C ARG A 8 3.40 2.95 10.94
N LYS A 9 2.79 3.73 11.85
CA LYS A 9 1.76 3.20 12.75
C LYS A 9 0.52 2.74 11.99
N ASN A 10 0.07 3.56 11.04
CA ASN A 10 -1.08 3.26 10.20
C ASN A 10 -0.79 2.08 9.28
N ILE A 11 0.39 2.05 8.65
CA ILE A 11 0.85 0.91 7.83
C ILE A 11 0.86 -0.38 8.66
N ALA A 12 1.45 -0.36 9.86
CA ALA A 12 1.49 -1.52 10.75
C ALA A 12 0.08 -1.96 11.18
N TYR A 13 -0.83 -1.01 11.43
CA TYR A 13 -2.23 -1.28 11.75
C TYR A 13 -2.94 -1.95 10.56
N TRP A 14 -2.76 -1.43 9.34
CA TRP A 14 -3.38 -2.00 8.14
C TRP A 14 -2.86 -3.41 7.85
N MET A 15 -1.55 -3.64 7.99
CA MET A 15 -0.99 -4.98 7.90
C MET A 15 -1.61 -5.94 8.94
N ALA A 16 -1.83 -5.47 10.18
CA ALA A 16 -2.47 -6.25 11.21
C ALA A 16 -3.96 -6.55 10.91
N GLU A 17 -4.65 -5.66 10.21
CA GLU A 17 -6.01 -5.87 9.71
C GLU A 17 -6.09 -6.77 8.46
N GLY A 18 -4.94 -7.19 7.92
CA GLY A 18 -4.85 -8.05 6.74
C GLY A 18 -4.95 -7.28 5.41
N TYR A 19 -4.56 -6.01 5.39
CA TYR A 19 -4.26 -5.31 4.14
C TYR A 19 -2.83 -5.61 3.71
N ASP A 20 -2.63 -5.69 2.40
CA ASP A 20 -1.31 -6.00 1.82
C ASP A 20 -0.77 -4.81 1.03
N VAL A 21 -1.67 -4.02 0.44
CA VAL A 21 -1.32 -3.05 -0.60
C VAL A 21 -2.01 -1.71 -0.36
N LEU A 22 -1.29 -0.63 -0.66
CA LEU A 22 -1.80 0.73 -0.75
C LEU A 22 -1.72 1.21 -2.21
N GLN A 23 -2.87 1.53 -2.79
CA GLN A 23 -2.99 2.05 -4.15
C GLN A 23 -3.74 3.38 -4.10
N ASP A 24 -3.08 4.46 -4.53
CA ASP A 24 -3.70 5.81 -4.60
C ASP A 24 -4.41 6.23 -3.28
N GLY A 25 -3.78 5.92 -2.14
CA GLY A 25 -4.35 6.19 -0.81
C GLY A 25 -5.48 5.25 -0.36
N LYS A 26 -5.83 4.23 -1.17
CA LYS A 26 -6.79 3.17 -0.84
C LYS A 26 -6.07 1.90 -0.42
N LEU A 27 -6.58 1.28 0.64
CA LEU A 27 -6.05 0.02 1.16
C LEU A 27 -6.75 -1.15 0.49
N ILE A 28 -5.96 -2.12 0.02
CA ILE A 28 -6.45 -3.30 -0.67
C ILE A 28 -5.97 -4.54 0.10
N LYS A 29 -6.92 -5.42 0.41
CA LYS A 29 -6.66 -6.76 0.93
C LYS A 29 -6.54 -7.69 -0.26
N VAL A 30 -5.45 -8.43 -0.35
CA VAL A 30 -5.25 -9.37 -1.45
C VAL A 30 -5.74 -10.74 -0.99
N GLU A 31 -6.99 -11.05 -1.31
CA GLU A 31 -7.55 -12.36 -1.05
C GLU A 31 -7.23 -13.30 -2.23
N GLY A 32 -6.21 -14.15 -2.07
CA GLY A 32 -5.83 -15.15 -3.08
C GLY A 32 -4.35 -15.13 -3.45
N ASP A 33 -4.04 -15.39 -4.72
CA ASP A 33 -2.67 -15.47 -5.23
C ASP A 33 -2.09 -14.06 -5.44
N PHE A 34 -1.26 -13.64 -4.50
CA PHE A 34 -0.62 -12.32 -4.50
C PHE A 34 0.20 -12.02 -5.77
N PRO A 35 0.99 -12.97 -6.33
CA PRO A 35 1.65 -12.79 -7.62
C PRO A 35 0.69 -12.49 -8.78
N GLU A 36 -0.45 -13.16 -8.84
CA GLU A 36 -1.48 -12.90 -9.85
C GLU A 36 -2.13 -11.52 -9.64
N PHE A 37 -2.35 -11.13 -8.38
CA PHE A 37 -2.80 -9.79 -8.05
C PHE A 37 -1.80 -8.73 -8.55
N LEU A 38 -0.50 -8.90 -8.32
CA LEU A 38 0.51 -7.94 -8.79
C LEU A 38 0.63 -7.86 -10.32
N LYS A 39 0.39 -8.97 -11.04
CA LYS A 39 0.42 -8.97 -12.50
C LYS A 39 -0.60 -8.03 -13.12
N GLN A 40 -1.75 -7.85 -12.48
CA GLN A 40 -2.79 -6.96 -13.00
C GLN A 40 -2.37 -5.49 -12.95
N PHE A 41 -1.27 -5.15 -12.27
CA PHE A 41 -0.77 -3.78 -12.10
C PHE A 41 0.64 -3.57 -12.68
N SER A 42 1.08 -4.49 -13.55
CA SER A 42 2.36 -4.36 -14.25
C SER A 42 2.29 -3.40 -15.44
N ASP A 43 1.12 -2.82 -15.73
CA ASP A 43 0.93 -1.81 -16.78
C ASP A 43 1.39 -0.43 -16.27
N GLU A 44 2.28 0.21 -17.03
CA GLU A 44 2.93 1.48 -16.65
C GLU A 44 1.98 2.69 -16.61
N ASP A 45 0.74 2.54 -17.08
CA ASP A 45 -0.32 3.56 -17.09
C ASP A 45 -1.23 3.55 -15.83
N GLU A 46 -1.01 2.61 -14.91
CA GLU A 46 -1.88 2.42 -13.74
C GLU A 46 -1.40 3.13 -12.45
N PRO A 47 -2.32 3.42 -11.51
CA PRO A 47 -2.00 4.16 -10.28
C PRO A 47 -0.91 3.47 -9.47
N LYS A 48 0.01 4.27 -8.90
CA LYS A 48 1.16 3.76 -8.15
C LYS A 48 0.72 2.87 -7.00
N ILE A 49 1.31 1.67 -6.98
CA ILE A 49 1.02 0.65 -5.99
C ILE A 49 2.20 0.49 -5.06
N TYR A 50 1.89 0.47 -3.78
CA TYR A 50 2.88 0.34 -2.74
C TYR A 50 2.52 -0.85 -1.85
N LEU A 51 3.46 -1.78 -1.70
CA LEU A 51 3.31 -2.87 -0.75
C LEU A 51 3.46 -2.31 0.67
N LEU A 52 2.52 -2.63 1.55
CA LEU A 52 2.60 -2.18 2.94
C LEU A 52 3.87 -2.71 3.64
N GLN A 53 4.29 -3.94 3.29
CA GLN A 53 5.55 -4.53 3.74
C GLN A 53 6.78 -3.76 3.29
N GLU A 54 6.74 -3.09 2.14
CA GLU A 54 7.84 -2.23 1.72
C GLU A 54 7.71 -0.84 2.35
N LEU A 55 6.51 -0.24 2.32
CA LEU A 55 6.25 1.08 2.90
C LEU A 55 6.65 1.18 4.37
N ILE A 56 6.45 0.13 5.17
CA ILE A 56 6.85 0.17 6.59
C ILE A 56 8.37 0.36 6.76
N THR A 57 9.17 -0.07 5.79
CA THR A 57 10.63 0.10 5.78
C THR A 57 11.06 1.46 5.26
N TRP A 58 10.19 2.17 4.54
CA TRP A 58 10.51 3.47 3.97
C TRP A 58 10.75 4.52 5.07
N PRO A 59 11.58 5.53 4.79
CA PRO A 59 11.78 6.65 5.69
C PRO A 59 10.51 7.52 5.74
N GLU A 60 10.27 8.15 6.90
CA GLU A 60 9.07 8.97 7.13
C GLU A 60 8.94 10.13 6.13
N GLU A 61 10.05 10.66 5.63
CA GLU A 61 10.06 11.73 4.63
C GLU A 61 9.48 11.28 3.29
N GLU A 62 9.72 10.03 2.89
CA GLU A 62 9.15 9.47 1.66
C GLU A 62 7.68 9.12 1.86
N LEU A 63 7.32 8.59 3.04
CA LEU A 63 5.92 8.32 3.39
C LEU A 63 5.04 9.58 3.36
N LYS A 64 5.60 10.75 3.69
CA LYS A 64 4.89 12.04 3.63
C LYS A 64 4.65 12.55 2.21
N LYS A 65 5.32 11.99 1.20
CA LYS A 65 5.16 12.37 -0.22
C LYS A 65 4.05 11.57 -0.92
N LEU A 66 3.51 10.56 -0.24
CA LEU A 66 2.39 9.73 -0.66
C LEU A 66 1.08 10.32 -0.12
#